data_AF-E8KI10-F1
#
_entry.id   AF-E8KI10-F1
#
_cell.length_a   1.000
_cell.length_b   1.000
_cell.length_c   1.000
_cell.angle_alpha   90.00
_cell.angle_beta   90.00
_cell.angle_gamma   90.00
#
_symmetry.space_group_name_H-M   'P 1'
#
loop_
_entity.id
_entity.type
_entity.pdbx_description
1 polymer ?
#
loop_
_entity_poly.entity_id
_entity_poly.type
_entity_poly.pdbx_seq_one_letter_code
_entity_poly.pdbx_strand_id
1 'polypeptide(L)'
;MVVNDNNRYQVKGCMARQAEPFGLSFSVQDPASYGANLIKANLTRLGIAFDGKFQEPLNTQNGTLLAEHWSAPLPKLLKKMMKKSDNHIADSLFRTIANQQHHRPASFPLASHVVRNLLKNKAGIKFDNSVVVDGSGLSRHNQVSAATMLQALEYIAKHEQNLQLFETFPIAGVDGTISGRGSVAVEPLAKNLIAKTGSLKGVYNLAGFMKNARGERIAFVQFVNGYSTGELEGKTKRAPLSNFEHKFYMALYNE
;
A
#
# COMPACT_ATOMS: atom_id res chain seq x y z
N MET A 1 8.27 -4.33 23.12
CA MET A 1 9.50 -3.71 22.57
C MET A 1 9.41 -2.22 22.80
N VAL A 2 10.47 -1.60 23.30
CA VAL A 2 10.56 -0.13 23.39
C VAL A 2 11.58 0.33 22.36
N VAL A 3 11.17 1.29 21.53
CA VAL A 3 12.05 1.96 20.57
C VAL A 3 12.67 3.15 21.29
N ASN A 4 14.00 3.23 21.24
CA ASN A 4 14.76 4.36 21.75
C ASN A 4 15.46 5.09 20.60
N ASP A 5 16.01 6.26 20.88
CA ASP A 5 16.79 7.07 19.93
C ASP A 5 17.93 6.27 19.27
N ASN A 6 18.36 6.73 18.08
CA ASN A 6 19.48 6.17 17.30
C ASN A 6 19.30 4.70 16.90
N ASN A 7 18.10 4.31 16.48
CA ASN A 7 17.80 2.94 16.05
C ASN A 7 18.15 1.88 17.11
N ARG A 8 17.91 2.18 18.40
CA ARG A 8 18.13 1.23 19.50
C ARG A 8 16.85 0.50 19.87
N TYR A 9 16.89 -0.83 19.85
CA TYR A 9 15.73 -1.69 20.13
C TYR A 9 15.91 -2.41 21.46
N GLN A 10 14.97 -2.24 22.39
CA GLN A 10 14.93 -3.02 23.62
C GLN A 10 13.91 -4.16 23.51
N VAL A 11 14.42 -5.39 23.48
CA VAL A 11 13.60 -6.62 23.56
C VAL A 11 13.37 -6.95 25.03
N LYS A 12 12.11 -7.24 25.40
CA LYS A 12 11.68 -7.54 26.78
C LYS A 12 10.67 -8.68 26.78
N GLY A 13 10.56 -9.40 27.89
CA GLY A 13 9.59 -10.47 28.11
C GLY A 13 10.24 -11.84 28.14
N CYS A 14 9.42 -12.88 28.01
CA CYS A 14 9.83 -14.27 28.00
C CYS A 14 9.25 -14.98 26.77
N MET A 15 9.91 -16.05 26.31
CA MET A 15 9.40 -16.93 25.27
C MET A 15 9.65 -18.39 25.64
N ALA A 16 8.82 -19.29 25.12
CA ALA A 16 9.05 -20.73 25.25
C ALA A 16 10.36 -21.13 24.55
N ARG A 17 10.96 -22.24 24.97
CA ARG A 17 12.14 -22.82 24.31
C ARG A 17 11.83 -23.12 22.85
N GLN A 18 12.69 -22.66 21.94
CA GLN A 18 12.57 -22.91 20.51
C GLN A 18 13.58 -23.97 20.07
N ALA A 19 13.20 -24.79 19.10
CA ALA A 19 14.11 -25.73 18.43
C ALA A 19 14.94 -25.04 17.34
N GLU A 20 14.43 -23.95 16.78
CA GLU A 20 15.02 -23.18 15.68
C GLU A 20 15.22 -21.71 16.07
N PRO A 21 16.11 -20.96 15.41
CA PRO A 21 16.27 -19.53 15.61
C PRO A 21 14.95 -18.76 15.39
N PHE A 22 14.61 -17.89 16.35
CA PHE A 22 13.43 -17.04 16.24
C PHE A 22 13.76 -15.77 15.44
N GLY A 23 13.37 -15.75 14.16
CA GLY A 23 13.59 -14.62 13.28
C GLY A 23 12.82 -13.38 13.73
N LEU A 24 13.52 -12.25 13.82
CA LEU A 24 12.96 -10.93 14.13
C LEU A 24 13.18 -9.98 12.97
N SER A 25 12.14 -9.22 12.62
CA SER A 25 12.21 -8.17 11.60
C SER A 25 11.68 -6.87 12.19
N PHE A 26 12.51 -5.82 12.18
CA PHE A 26 12.19 -4.52 12.76
C PHE A 26 12.33 -3.42 11.71
N SER A 27 11.42 -2.44 11.76
CA SER A 27 11.52 -1.24 10.95
C SER A 27 12.54 -0.27 11.54
N VAL A 28 13.41 0.29 10.70
CA VAL A 28 14.29 1.41 11.05
C VAL A 28 13.45 2.61 11.54
N GLN A 29 13.85 3.22 12.65
CA GLN A 29 13.07 4.27 13.35
C GLN A 29 13.62 5.66 13.08
N ASP A 30 14.93 5.75 12.87
CA ASP A 30 15.64 6.93 12.37
C ASP A 30 16.32 6.59 11.03
N PRO A 31 15.59 6.75 9.90
CA PRO A 31 16.12 6.49 8.58
C PRO A 31 17.27 7.41 8.17
N ALA A 32 17.32 8.65 8.69
CA ALA A 32 18.35 9.62 8.36
C ALA A 32 19.70 9.17 8.93
N SER A 33 19.76 8.86 10.23
CA SER A 33 20.96 8.31 10.86
C SER A 33 21.37 6.97 10.27
N TYR A 34 20.40 6.11 9.93
CA TYR A 34 20.69 4.84 9.26
C TYR A 34 21.34 5.05 7.89
N GLY A 35 20.79 5.95 7.07
CA GLY A 35 21.34 6.32 5.76
C GLY A 35 22.73 6.93 5.85
N ALA A 36 22.95 7.86 6.78
CA ALA A 36 24.26 8.46 7.04
C ALA A 36 25.32 7.40 7.38
N ASN A 37 25.00 6.46 8.27
CA ASN A 37 25.90 5.36 8.62
C ASN A 37 26.19 4.44 7.44
N LEU A 38 25.19 4.17 6.59
CA LEU A 38 25.37 3.37 5.38
C LEU A 38 26.28 4.08 4.37
N ILE A 39 26.14 5.40 4.20
CA ILE A 39 27.04 6.20 3.35
C ILE A 39 28.46 6.16 3.89
N LYS A 40 28.65 6.39 5.21
CA LYS A 40 29.97 6.31 5.85
C LYS A 40 30.65 4.97 5.61
N ALA A 41 29.93 3.88 5.85
CA ALA A 41 30.45 2.53 5.66
C ALA A 41 30.88 2.27 4.19
N ASN A 42 30.11 2.79 3.22
CA ASN A 42 30.47 2.68 1.81
C ASN A 42 31.68 3.54 1.43
N LEU A 43 31.80 4.77 1.94
CA LEU A 43 32.98 5.62 1.71
C LEU A 43 34.24 4.95 2.24
N THR A 44 34.21 4.42 3.47
CA THR A 44 35.33 3.66 4.05
C THR A 44 35.70 2.45 3.20
N ARG A 45 34.72 1.66 2.76
CA ARG A 45 34.94 0.50 1.90
C ARG A 45 35.60 0.86 0.56
N LEU A 46 35.30 2.05 0.04
CA LEU A 46 35.86 2.56 -1.21
C LEU A 46 37.20 3.29 -1.02
N GLY A 47 37.73 3.36 0.21
CA GLY A 47 38.97 4.07 0.52
C GLY A 47 38.85 5.60 0.46
N ILE A 48 37.63 6.14 0.51
CA ILE A 48 37.39 7.58 0.52
C ILE A 48 37.38 8.06 1.98
N ALA A 49 38.41 8.84 2.35
CA ALA A 49 38.50 9.43 3.68
C ALA A 49 37.36 10.45 3.91
N PHE A 50 36.70 10.35 5.06
CA PHE A 50 35.66 11.27 5.49
C PHE A 50 35.78 11.53 7.00
N ASP A 51 36.35 12.68 7.35
CA ASP A 51 36.59 13.11 8.73
C ASP A 51 35.55 14.14 9.22
N GLY A 52 34.55 14.42 8.37
CA GLY A 52 33.48 15.37 8.66
C GLY A 52 32.38 14.82 9.57
N LYS A 53 31.38 15.67 9.84
CA LYS A 53 30.15 15.31 10.54
C LYS A 53 28.98 15.27 9.56
N PHE A 54 28.07 14.34 9.75
CA PHE A 54 26.80 14.34 9.03
C PHE A 54 25.91 15.48 9.52
N GLN A 55 25.21 16.11 8.60
CA GLN A 55 24.25 17.19 8.84
C GLN A 55 22.96 16.88 8.10
N GLU A 56 21.82 17.18 8.72
CA GLU A 56 20.49 17.05 8.12
C GLU A 56 19.84 18.44 8.03
N PRO A 57 20.28 19.27 7.06
CA PRO A 57 19.69 20.58 6.89
C PRO A 57 18.25 20.47 6.37
N LEU A 58 17.35 21.31 6.89
CA LEU A 58 15.94 21.34 6.49
C LEU A 58 15.70 22.05 5.15
N ASN A 59 16.70 22.78 4.65
CA ASN A 59 16.62 23.57 3.43
C ASN A 59 17.33 22.87 2.27
N THR A 60 16.92 23.20 1.04
CA THR A 60 17.62 22.75 -0.17
C THR A 60 19.09 23.13 -0.11
N GLN A 61 19.95 22.16 -0.40
CA GLN A 61 21.40 22.37 -0.49
C GLN A 61 21.77 22.70 -1.92
N ASN A 62 22.50 23.80 -2.12
CA ASN A 62 23.06 24.17 -3.42
C ASN A 62 24.46 23.56 -3.56
N GLY A 63 24.78 23.01 -4.72
CA GLY A 63 26.08 22.43 -5.01
C GLY A 63 26.19 21.91 -6.44
N THR A 64 27.38 21.46 -6.82
CA THR A 64 27.61 20.83 -8.12
C THR A 64 27.06 19.41 -8.11
N LEU A 65 26.24 19.06 -9.10
CA LEU A 65 25.74 17.68 -9.27
C LEU A 65 26.91 16.75 -9.65
N LEU A 66 27.28 15.85 -8.75
CA LEU A 66 28.35 14.87 -8.99
C LEU A 66 27.84 13.55 -9.55
N ALA A 67 26.70 13.09 -9.04
CA ALA A 67 26.06 11.84 -9.44
C ALA A 67 24.56 11.89 -9.12
N GLU A 68 23.77 11.17 -9.90
CA GLU A 68 22.33 11.03 -9.72
C GLU A 68 21.92 9.56 -9.87
N HIS A 69 20.98 9.12 -9.04
CA HIS A 69 20.40 7.79 -9.12
C HIS A 69 18.89 7.90 -9.32
N TRP A 70 18.41 7.35 -10.43
CA TRP A 70 16.99 7.28 -10.76
C TRP A 70 16.39 5.98 -10.26
N SER A 71 15.21 6.06 -9.62
CA SER A 71 14.45 4.86 -9.29
C SER A 71 13.95 4.16 -10.55
N ALA A 72 13.38 2.95 -10.37
CA ALA A 72 12.52 2.38 -11.40
C ALA A 72 11.41 3.38 -11.82
N PRO A 73 10.94 3.33 -13.08
CA PRO A 73 9.91 4.24 -13.56
C PRO A 73 8.57 4.01 -12.84
N LEU A 74 7.73 5.05 -12.80
CA LEU A 74 6.47 5.05 -12.06
C LEU A 74 5.55 3.84 -12.35
N PRO A 75 5.34 3.39 -13.60
CA PRO A 75 4.51 2.20 -13.86
C PRO A 75 5.01 0.94 -13.16
N LYS A 76 6.34 0.74 -13.09
CA LYS A 76 6.95 -0.41 -12.39
C LYS A 76 6.78 -0.29 -10.88
N LEU A 77 6.88 0.93 -10.33
CA LEU A 77 6.61 1.19 -8.91
C LEU A 77 5.14 0.97 -8.55
N LEU A 78 4.20 1.47 -9.37
CA LEU A 78 2.76 1.27 -9.21
C LEU A 78 2.38 -0.20 -9.28
N LYS A 79 2.93 -0.95 -10.24
CA LYS A 79 2.72 -2.40 -10.34
C LYS A 79 3.19 -3.13 -9.08
N LYS A 80 4.38 -2.80 -8.56
CA LYS A 80 4.85 -3.37 -7.28
C LYS A 80 3.93 -2.98 -6.12
N MET A 81 3.57 -1.70 -6.01
CA MET A 81 2.67 -1.17 -4.99
C MET A 81 1.33 -1.91 -4.97
N MET A 82 0.69 -2.05 -6.13
CA MET A 82 -0.63 -2.67 -6.24
C MET A 82 -0.57 -4.20 -6.08
N LYS A 83 0.39 -4.88 -6.72
CA LYS A 83 0.53 -6.34 -6.65
C LYS A 83 0.94 -6.83 -5.26
N LYS A 84 1.84 -6.11 -4.58
CA LYS A 84 2.42 -6.52 -3.29
C LYS A 84 1.89 -5.76 -2.09
N SER A 85 1.03 -4.77 -2.30
CA SER A 85 0.53 -3.87 -1.25
C SER A 85 1.68 -3.16 -0.51
N ASP A 86 2.63 -2.59 -1.26
CA ASP A 86 3.82 -1.93 -0.71
C ASP A 86 3.47 -0.54 -0.14
N ASN A 87 3.37 -0.47 1.19
CA ASN A 87 2.98 0.75 1.90
C ASN A 87 4.01 1.88 1.75
N HIS A 88 5.30 1.55 1.65
CA HIS A 88 6.35 2.55 1.53
C HIS A 88 6.27 3.26 0.17
N ILE A 89 6.01 2.52 -0.90
CA ILE A 89 5.78 3.13 -2.22
C ILE A 89 4.54 4.00 -2.18
N ALA A 90 3.44 3.52 -1.59
CA ALA A 90 2.18 4.26 -1.51
C ALA A 90 2.33 5.60 -0.78
N ASP A 91 2.90 5.62 0.42
CA ASP A 91 3.05 6.83 1.22
C ASP A 91 4.14 7.78 0.69
N SER A 92 5.15 7.24 0.01
CA SER A 92 6.15 8.07 -0.69
C SER A 92 5.50 8.78 -1.88
N LEU A 93 4.79 8.04 -2.75
CA LEU A 93 4.09 8.63 -3.90
C LEU A 93 3.03 9.64 -3.45
N PHE A 94 2.28 9.34 -2.38
CA PHE A 94 1.27 10.23 -1.83
C PHE A 94 1.83 11.61 -1.47
N ARG A 95 2.96 11.65 -0.76
CA ARG A 95 3.64 12.91 -0.42
C ARG A 95 4.35 13.54 -1.62
N THR A 96 4.91 12.74 -2.52
CA THR A 96 5.52 13.23 -3.77
C THR A 96 4.52 13.99 -4.62
N ILE A 97 3.26 13.54 -4.71
CA ILE A 97 2.21 14.27 -5.44
C ILE A 97 2.05 15.69 -4.88
N ALA A 98 1.94 15.86 -3.56
CA ALA A 98 1.86 17.19 -2.95
C ALA A 98 3.13 18.03 -3.13
N ASN A 99 4.30 17.40 -3.02
CA ASN A 99 5.56 18.09 -3.25
C ASN A 99 5.66 18.62 -4.69
N GLN A 100 5.26 17.83 -5.68
CA GLN A 100 5.26 18.23 -7.09
C GLN A 100 4.24 19.32 -7.41
N GLN A 101 3.07 19.31 -6.74
CA GLN A 101 2.05 20.35 -6.96
C GLN A 101 2.38 21.70 -6.31
N HIS A 102 3.14 21.70 -5.21
CA HIS A 102 3.41 22.92 -4.44
C HIS A 102 4.89 23.32 -4.35
N HIS A 103 5.80 22.53 -4.93
CA HIS A 103 7.25 22.75 -4.91
C HIS A 103 7.81 23.03 -3.50
N ARG A 104 7.30 22.32 -2.48
CA ARG A 104 7.72 22.47 -1.07
C ARG A 104 7.66 21.14 -0.31
N PRO A 105 8.34 21.01 0.85
CA PRO A 105 8.23 19.82 1.69
C PRO A 105 6.76 19.45 1.96
N ALA A 106 6.44 18.16 1.78
CA ALA A 106 5.06 17.68 1.84
C ALA A 106 4.81 16.80 3.06
N SER A 107 3.91 17.26 3.93
CA SER A 107 3.36 16.47 5.04
C SER A 107 2.17 15.63 4.59
N PHE A 108 1.76 14.64 5.39
CA PHE A 108 0.55 13.85 5.14
C PHE A 108 -0.73 14.70 5.03
N PRO A 109 -0.98 15.70 5.90
CA PRO A 109 -2.13 16.59 5.75
C PRO A 109 -2.13 17.37 4.43
N LEU A 110 -0.97 17.87 3.99
CA LEU A 110 -0.87 18.55 2.69
C LEU A 110 -1.16 17.56 1.55
N ALA A 111 -0.55 16.37 1.59
CA ALA A 111 -0.77 15.32 0.60
C ALA A 111 -2.24 14.89 0.50
N SER A 112 -2.91 14.71 1.63
CA SER A 112 -4.35 14.44 1.71
C SER A 112 -5.17 15.51 1.00
N HIS A 113 -4.94 16.78 1.32
CA HIS A 113 -5.65 17.89 0.70
C HIS A 113 -5.44 17.90 -0.82
N VAL A 114 -4.19 17.79 -1.26
CA VAL A 114 -3.82 17.84 -2.68
C VAL A 114 -4.42 16.68 -3.46
N VAL A 115 -4.27 15.44 -2.98
CA VAL A 115 -4.78 14.25 -3.68
C VAL A 115 -6.30 14.29 -3.79
N ARG A 116 -7.01 14.67 -2.73
CA ARG A 116 -8.47 14.84 -2.78
C ARG A 116 -8.88 15.92 -3.77
N ASN A 117 -8.21 17.06 -3.78
CA ASN A 117 -8.52 18.14 -4.70
C ASN A 117 -8.23 17.75 -6.17
N LEU A 118 -7.12 17.06 -6.43
CA LEU A 118 -6.79 16.54 -7.76
C LEU A 118 -7.85 15.55 -8.25
N LEU A 119 -8.22 14.57 -7.42
CA LEU A 119 -9.22 13.57 -7.79
C LEU A 119 -10.61 14.18 -7.98
N LYS A 120 -10.98 15.17 -7.17
CA LYS A 120 -12.22 15.94 -7.37
C LYS A 120 -12.21 16.67 -8.72
N ASN A 121 -11.14 17.41 -9.02
CA ASN A 121 -11.11 18.31 -10.18
C ASN A 121 -10.81 17.59 -11.50
N LYS A 122 -10.00 16.53 -11.47
CA LYS A 122 -9.59 15.78 -12.68
C LYS A 122 -10.46 14.56 -12.94
N ALA A 123 -10.94 13.89 -11.89
CA ALA A 123 -11.71 12.66 -12.00
C ALA A 123 -13.18 12.80 -11.61
N GLY A 124 -13.61 13.98 -11.14
CA GLY A 124 -15.00 14.22 -10.74
C GLY A 124 -15.42 13.47 -9.46
N ILE A 125 -14.46 12.90 -8.73
CA ILE A 125 -14.74 12.05 -7.56
C ILE A 125 -15.27 12.91 -6.42
N LYS A 126 -16.46 12.56 -5.94
CA LYS A 126 -17.09 13.20 -4.78
C LYS A 126 -16.66 12.49 -3.51
N PHE A 127 -15.90 13.21 -2.69
CA PHE A 127 -15.44 12.70 -1.41
C PHE A 127 -16.49 12.81 -0.31
N ASP A 128 -17.43 13.75 -0.39
CA ASP A 128 -18.39 14.03 0.69
C ASP A 128 -17.69 14.06 2.06
N ASN A 129 -18.13 13.22 3.00
CA ASN A 129 -17.55 13.06 4.34
C ASN A 129 -16.34 12.10 4.39
N SER A 130 -15.79 11.69 3.24
CA SER A 130 -14.65 10.78 3.17
C SER A 130 -13.36 11.47 3.61
N VAL A 131 -12.61 10.75 4.44
CA VAL A 131 -11.31 11.12 4.99
C VAL A 131 -10.24 10.22 4.40
N VAL A 132 -9.23 10.83 3.78
CA VAL A 132 -8.02 10.17 3.27
C VAL A 132 -6.85 10.76 4.03
N VAL A 133 -6.12 9.98 4.81
CA VAL A 133 -5.03 10.49 5.67
C VAL A 133 -3.65 10.12 5.13
N ASP A 134 -3.56 8.98 4.46
CA ASP A 134 -2.32 8.43 3.89
C ASP A 134 -2.58 7.74 2.54
N GLY A 135 -1.51 7.32 1.87
CA GLY A 135 -1.59 6.61 0.60
C GLY A 135 -1.69 5.09 0.76
N SER A 136 -1.18 4.57 1.87
CA SER A 136 -1.11 3.13 2.15
C SER A 136 -2.41 2.53 2.71
N GLY A 137 -3.28 3.34 3.33
CA GLY A 137 -4.46 2.86 4.03
C GLY A 137 -4.18 2.33 5.43
N LEU A 138 -2.97 2.55 5.99
CA LEU A 138 -2.59 2.08 7.32
C LEU A 138 -3.30 2.82 8.45
N SER A 139 -3.56 4.12 8.26
CA SER A 139 -4.25 4.95 9.24
C SER A 139 -5.67 4.46 9.49
N ARG A 140 -6.01 4.29 10.77
CA ARG A 140 -7.37 3.99 11.22
C ARG A 140 -8.35 5.15 11.05
N HIS A 141 -7.82 6.34 10.72
CA HIS A 141 -8.64 7.53 10.43
C HIS A 141 -9.07 7.61 8.96
N ASN A 142 -8.59 6.72 8.09
CA ASN A 142 -9.13 6.61 6.74
C ASN A 142 -10.60 6.17 6.80
N GLN A 143 -11.48 6.93 6.14
CA GLN A 143 -12.91 6.67 6.05
C GLN A 143 -13.37 6.99 4.65
N VAL A 144 -13.72 5.98 3.86
CA VAL A 144 -14.16 6.16 2.47
C VAL A 144 -15.40 5.30 2.26
N SER A 145 -16.42 5.85 1.62
CA SER A 145 -17.63 5.08 1.28
C SER A 145 -17.36 4.12 0.11
N ALA A 146 -18.08 3.01 0.05
CA ALA A 146 -17.98 2.09 -1.09
C ALA A 146 -18.33 2.80 -2.41
N ALA A 147 -19.30 3.73 -2.40
CA ALA A 147 -19.67 4.54 -3.56
C ALA A 147 -18.55 5.48 -4.02
N THR A 148 -17.81 6.11 -3.09
CA THR A 148 -16.66 6.96 -3.43
C THR A 148 -15.52 6.14 -4.03
N MET A 149 -15.27 4.94 -3.51
CA MET A 149 -14.28 4.02 -4.08
C MET A 149 -14.71 3.51 -5.46
N LEU A 150 -16.01 3.24 -5.65
CA LEU A 150 -16.56 2.80 -6.93
C LEU A 150 -16.39 3.88 -8.01
N GLN A 151 -16.64 5.16 -7.70
CA GLN A 151 -16.35 6.28 -8.63
C GLN A 151 -14.89 6.28 -9.11
N ALA A 152 -13.94 5.94 -8.22
CA ALA A 152 -12.54 5.83 -8.60
C ALA A 152 -12.29 4.65 -9.56
N LEU A 153 -12.89 3.48 -9.30
CA LEU A 153 -12.79 2.32 -10.18
C LEU A 153 -13.44 2.57 -11.55
N GLU A 154 -14.60 3.21 -11.58
CA GLU A 154 -15.29 3.62 -12.81
C GLU A 154 -14.43 4.58 -13.64
N TYR A 155 -13.80 5.56 -12.97
CA TYR A 155 -12.87 6.47 -13.64
C TYR A 155 -11.68 5.71 -14.25
N ILE A 156 -11.10 4.76 -13.52
CA ILE A 156 -10.00 3.92 -14.03
C ILE A 156 -10.48 3.14 -15.27
N ALA A 157 -11.61 2.43 -15.17
CA ALA A 157 -12.13 1.63 -16.27
C ALA A 157 -12.44 2.46 -17.53
N LYS A 158 -12.99 3.67 -17.36
CA LYS A 158 -13.29 4.59 -18.46
C LYS A 158 -12.03 5.13 -19.15
N HIS A 159 -10.92 5.27 -18.43
CA HIS A 159 -9.68 5.88 -18.94
C HIS A 159 -8.53 4.88 -19.05
N GLU A 160 -8.80 3.58 -19.03
CA GLU A 160 -7.79 2.52 -18.98
C GLU A 160 -6.83 2.56 -20.18
N GLN A 161 -7.29 2.99 -21.35
CA GLN A 161 -6.44 3.17 -22.54
C GLN A 161 -5.25 4.12 -22.28
N ASN A 162 -5.46 5.13 -21.44
CA ASN A 162 -4.43 6.12 -21.08
C ASN A 162 -3.71 5.77 -19.78
N LEU A 163 -4.42 5.20 -18.81
CA LEU A 163 -3.91 4.96 -17.46
C LEU A 163 -3.14 3.64 -17.33
N GLN A 164 -3.53 2.61 -18.08
CA GLN A 164 -2.93 1.27 -18.04
C GLN A 164 -2.82 0.69 -16.61
N LEU A 165 -3.84 0.93 -15.77
CA LEU A 165 -3.79 0.54 -14.36
C LEU A 165 -4.31 -0.87 -14.12
N PHE A 166 -5.07 -1.47 -15.03
CA PHE A 166 -5.63 -2.81 -14.82
C PHE A 166 -4.55 -3.85 -14.58
N GLU A 167 -3.44 -3.78 -15.31
CA GLU A 167 -2.33 -4.73 -15.16
C GLU A 167 -1.62 -4.65 -13.80
N THR A 168 -1.87 -3.57 -13.05
CA THR A 168 -1.30 -3.40 -11.70
C THR A 168 -2.10 -4.15 -10.64
N PHE A 169 -3.40 -4.42 -10.87
CA PHE A 169 -4.25 -5.13 -9.91
C PHE A 169 -3.82 -6.59 -9.78
N PRO A 170 -3.70 -7.14 -8.55
CA PRO A 170 -3.57 -8.58 -8.33
C PRO A 170 -4.64 -9.39 -9.08
N ILE A 171 -4.25 -10.53 -9.66
CA ILE A 171 -5.15 -11.41 -10.42
C ILE A 171 -5.45 -12.66 -9.58
N ALA A 172 -6.73 -12.96 -9.39
CA ALA A 172 -7.20 -14.10 -8.60
C ALA A 172 -6.62 -15.42 -9.13
N GLY A 173 -6.03 -16.23 -8.25
CA GLY A 173 -5.44 -17.52 -8.64
C GLY A 173 -4.11 -17.42 -9.41
N VAL A 174 -3.58 -16.22 -9.65
CA VAL A 174 -2.37 -16.03 -10.49
C VAL A 174 -1.26 -15.31 -9.74
N ASP A 175 -1.51 -14.09 -9.25
CA ASP A 175 -0.45 -13.27 -8.68
C ASP A 175 -0.90 -12.33 -7.55
N GLY A 176 0.08 -11.61 -7.01
CA GLY A 176 -0.12 -10.61 -5.99
C GLY A 176 -0.76 -11.15 -4.71
N THR A 177 -1.55 -10.31 -4.06
CA THR A 177 -2.15 -10.60 -2.74
C THR A 177 -3.38 -11.51 -2.77
N ILE A 178 -3.85 -11.92 -3.96
CA ILE A 178 -5.00 -12.82 -4.13
C ILE A 178 -4.67 -14.09 -4.93
N SER A 179 -3.39 -14.37 -5.18
CA SER A 179 -2.95 -15.60 -5.87
C SER A 179 -3.45 -16.88 -5.18
N GLY A 180 -3.42 -16.90 -3.84
CA GLY A 180 -3.90 -18.02 -3.02
C GLY A 180 -5.18 -17.72 -2.24
N ARG A 181 -5.98 -16.72 -2.64
CA ARG A 181 -7.21 -16.37 -1.91
C ARG A 181 -8.33 -17.34 -2.29
N GLY A 182 -8.49 -18.41 -1.51
CA GLY A 182 -9.37 -19.54 -1.82
C GLY A 182 -10.84 -19.21 -2.15
N SER A 183 -11.37 -18.04 -1.75
CA SER A 183 -12.71 -17.58 -2.14
C SER A 183 -12.85 -17.22 -3.62
N VAL A 184 -11.77 -16.77 -4.24
CA VAL A 184 -11.75 -16.25 -5.63
C VAL A 184 -10.72 -16.95 -6.51
N ALA A 185 -9.83 -17.76 -5.94
CA ALA A 185 -8.81 -18.52 -6.66
C ALA A 185 -9.32 -19.86 -7.23
N VAL A 186 -10.62 -19.96 -7.48
CA VAL A 186 -11.28 -21.11 -8.12
C VAL A 186 -12.10 -20.64 -9.32
N GLU A 187 -12.17 -21.43 -10.38
CA GLU A 187 -13.00 -21.12 -11.55
C GLU A 187 -14.49 -21.02 -11.15
N PRO A 188 -15.28 -20.13 -11.76
CA PRO A 188 -14.96 -19.19 -12.86
C PRO A 188 -14.36 -17.84 -12.42
N LEU A 189 -14.01 -17.68 -11.13
CA LEU A 189 -13.49 -16.42 -10.58
C LEU A 189 -11.97 -16.29 -10.78
N ALA A 190 -11.25 -17.42 -10.73
CA ALA A 190 -9.82 -17.47 -10.99
C ALA A 190 -9.50 -16.91 -12.39
N LYS A 191 -8.38 -16.18 -12.52
CA LYS A 191 -7.92 -15.50 -13.76
C LYS A 191 -8.87 -14.44 -14.34
N ASN A 192 -10.11 -14.37 -13.86
CA ASN A 192 -11.12 -13.40 -14.25
C ASN A 192 -11.13 -12.17 -13.33
N LEU A 193 -11.17 -12.39 -12.02
CA LEU A 193 -11.23 -11.32 -11.03
C LEU A 193 -9.85 -10.68 -10.81
N ILE A 194 -9.78 -9.36 -10.95
CA ILE A 194 -8.63 -8.54 -10.58
C ILE A 194 -9.00 -7.59 -9.46
N ALA A 195 -8.26 -7.57 -8.35
CA ALA A 195 -8.64 -6.75 -7.21
C ALA A 195 -7.48 -6.41 -6.27
N LYS A 196 -7.53 -5.18 -5.74
CA LYS A 196 -6.64 -4.75 -4.67
C LYS A 196 -7.22 -5.20 -3.34
N THR A 197 -6.38 -5.81 -2.51
CA THR A 197 -6.76 -6.16 -1.13
C THR A 197 -6.56 -4.98 -0.19
N GLY A 198 -7.41 -4.89 0.83
CA GLY A 198 -7.19 -4.07 2.01
C GLY A 198 -7.36 -4.93 3.25
N SER A 199 -6.27 -5.21 3.97
CA SER A 199 -6.29 -6.10 5.13
C SER A 199 -5.64 -5.43 6.33
N LEU A 200 -6.42 -5.28 7.40
CA LEU A 200 -5.93 -4.89 8.72
C LEU A 200 -6.59 -5.82 9.75
N LYS A 201 -6.17 -5.75 11.01
CA LYS A 201 -6.91 -6.46 12.08
C LYS A 201 -8.38 -6.04 12.04
N GLY A 202 -9.26 -7.03 11.85
CA GLY A 202 -10.72 -6.86 11.73
C GLY A 202 -11.23 -6.33 10.39
N VAL A 203 -10.39 -6.19 9.36
CA VAL A 203 -10.75 -5.58 8.07
C VAL A 203 -10.34 -6.49 6.91
N TYR A 204 -11.28 -6.80 6.01
CA TYR A 204 -11.09 -7.67 4.85
C TYR A 204 -11.78 -7.12 3.60
N ASN A 205 -11.06 -6.26 2.89
CA ASN A 205 -11.58 -5.49 1.78
C ASN A 205 -11.04 -5.99 0.44
N LEU A 206 -11.85 -5.80 -0.60
CA LEU A 206 -11.51 -6.01 -2.00
C LEU A 206 -12.15 -4.90 -2.84
N ALA A 207 -11.37 -4.31 -3.74
CA ALA A 207 -11.85 -3.34 -4.72
C ALA A 207 -11.22 -3.63 -6.07
N GLY A 208 -12.02 -3.76 -7.12
CA GLY A 208 -11.52 -4.19 -8.41
C GLY A 208 -12.58 -4.45 -9.47
N PHE A 209 -12.25 -5.34 -10.40
CA PHE A 209 -13.04 -5.65 -11.57
C PHE A 209 -13.13 -7.15 -11.82
N MET A 210 -14.20 -7.58 -12.48
CA MET A 210 -14.35 -8.93 -13.02
C MET A 210 -15.23 -8.88 -14.29
N LYS A 211 -15.31 -9.99 -15.02
CA LYS A 211 -16.33 -10.20 -16.04
C LYS A 211 -17.41 -11.16 -15.52
N ASN A 212 -18.67 -10.89 -15.82
CA ASN A 212 -19.76 -11.85 -15.59
C ASN A 212 -19.80 -12.91 -16.70
N ALA A 213 -20.76 -13.85 -16.61
CA ALA A 213 -20.96 -14.94 -17.55
C ALA A 213 -21.32 -14.46 -18.97
N ARG A 214 -21.87 -13.25 -19.12
CA ARG A 214 -22.11 -12.60 -20.41
C ARG A 214 -20.88 -11.90 -21.00
N GLY A 215 -19.80 -11.79 -20.23
CA GLY A 215 -18.58 -11.10 -20.61
C GLY A 215 -18.59 -9.59 -20.33
N GLU A 216 -19.62 -9.07 -19.66
CA GLU A 216 -19.73 -7.67 -19.24
C GLU A 216 -18.78 -7.40 -18.07
N ARG A 217 -18.13 -6.24 -18.08
CA ARG A 217 -17.20 -5.86 -17.01
C ARG A 217 -17.97 -5.23 -15.85
N ILE A 218 -17.76 -5.80 -14.66
CA ILE A 218 -18.32 -5.32 -13.40
C ILE A 218 -17.19 -4.72 -12.57
N ALA A 219 -17.36 -3.47 -12.13
CA ALA A 219 -16.55 -2.87 -11.06
C ALA A 219 -17.22 -3.14 -9.71
N PHE A 220 -16.45 -3.50 -8.69
CA PHE A 220 -17.00 -3.83 -7.38
C PHE A 220 -16.15 -3.28 -6.24
N VAL A 221 -16.83 -3.05 -5.11
CA VAL A 221 -16.20 -2.69 -3.84
C VAL A 221 -16.83 -3.51 -2.72
N GLN A 222 -16.00 -4.26 -2.01
CA GLN A 222 -16.33 -5.00 -0.81
C GLN A 222 -15.56 -4.40 0.37
N PHE A 223 -16.28 -3.82 1.33
CA PHE A 223 -15.72 -3.42 2.62
C PHE A 223 -16.33 -4.25 3.75
N VAL A 224 -15.48 -5.06 4.41
CA VAL A 224 -15.86 -5.86 5.58
C VAL A 224 -15.00 -5.40 6.75
N ASN A 225 -15.63 -4.69 7.69
CA ASN A 225 -15.00 -4.19 8.91
C ASN A 225 -15.59 -4.90 10.13
N GLY A 226 -14.91 -4.82 11.28
CA GLY A 226 -15.38 -5.42 12.53
C GLY A 226 -15.37 -6.95 12.52
N TYR A 227 -14.62 -7.58 11.61
CA TYR A 227 -14.57 -9.04 11.50
C TYR A 227 -13.79 -9.65 12.66
N SER A 228 -14.47 -10.40 13.53
CA SER A 228 -13.86 -11.07 14.69
C SER A 228 -14.32 -12.53 14.76
N THR A 229 -13.40 -13.43 15.09
CA THR A 229 -13.66 -14.89 15.18
C THR A 229 -13.14 -15.52 16.46
N GLY A 230 -12.80 -14.71 17.46
CA GLY A 230 -12.20 -15.17 18.71
C GLY A 230 -11.43 -14.04 19.42
N GLU A 231 -10.48 -14.45 20.24
CA GLU A 231 -9.65 -13.54 21.03
C GLU A 231 -8.75 -12.63 20.17
N LEU A 232 -8.32 -11.52 20.76
CA LEU A 232 -7.56 -10.47 20.07
C LEU A 232 -6.24 -10.97 19.47
N GLU A 233 -5.53 -11.89 20.11
CA GLU A 233 -4.24 -12.42 19.62
C GLU A 233 -4.39 -13.76 18.87
N GLY A 234 -5.63 -14.28 18.77
CA GLY A 234 -5.93 -15.52 18.08
C GLY A 234 -5.76 -15.39 16.56
N LYS A 235 -5.39 -16.50 15.91
CA LYS A 235 -5.40 -16.58 14.45
C LYS A 235 -6.85 -16.43 13.95
N THR A 236 -7.10 -15.41 13.12
CA THR A 236 -8.43 -15.18 12.54
C THR A 236 -8.86 -16.35 11.65
N LYS A 237 -10.05 -16.90 11.90
CA LYS A 237 -10.63 -17.98 11.09
C LYS A 237 -11.16 -17.38 9.79
N ARG A 238 -10.60 -17.76 8.64
CA ARG A 238 -10.99 -17.20 7.33
C ARG A 238 -12.16 -17.92 6.65
N ALA A 239 -12.59 -19.08 7.14
CA ALA A 239 -13.65 -19.86 6.50
C ALA A 239 -14.98 -19.09 6.31
N PRO A 240 -15.51 -18.34 7.31
CA PRO A 240 -16.74 -17.58 7.09
C PRO A 240 -16.57 -16.46 6.04
N LEU A 241 -15.41 -15.78 6.04
CA LEU A 241 -15.08 -14.78 5.02
C LEU A 241 -15.01 -15.43 3.64
N SER A 242 -14.32 -16.58 3.52
CA SER A 242 -14.18 -17.28 2.25
C SER A 242 -15.54 -17.69 1.67
N ASN A 243 -16.45 -18.19 2.52
CA ASN A 243 -17.80 -18.58 2.11
C ASN A 243 -18.65 -17.39 1.67
N PHE A 244 -18.56 -16.27 2.38
CA PHE A 244 -19.24 -15.03 2.00
C PHE A 244 -18.75 -14.54 0.64
N GLU A 245 -17.43 -14.40 0.48
CA GLU A 245 -16.82 -13.89 -0.75
C GLU A 245 -17.15 -14.79 -1.94
N HIS A 246 -17.00 -16.10 -1.78
CA HIS A 246 -17.28 -17.03 -2.87
C HIS A 246 -18.74 -16.90 -3.34
N LYS A 247 -19.71 -16.87 -2.42
CA LYS A 247 -21.12 -16.68 -2.77
C LYS A 247 -21.39 -15.32 -3.42
N PHE A 248 -20.80 -14.25 -2.88
CA PHE A 248 -20.97 -12.90 -3.38
C PHE A 248 -20.43 -12.73 -4.81
N TYR A 249 -19.18 -13.16 -5.07
CA TYR A 249 -18.58 -13.05 -6.39
C TYR A 249 -19.19 -14.02 -7.40
N MET A 250 -19.65 -15.20 -6.98
CA MET A 250 -20.43 -16.09 -7.85
C MET A 250 -21.78 -15.48 -8.24
N ALA A 251 -22.45 -14.77 -7.32
CA ALA A 251 -23.67 -14.03 -7.65
C ALA A 251 -23.40 -12.96 -8.71
N LEU A 252 -22.37 -12.12 -8.52
CA LEU A 252 -21.95 -11.13 -9.52
C LEU A 252 -21.53 -11.75 -10.86
N TYR A 253 -20.92 -12.94 -10.84
CA TYR A 253 -20.57 -13.64 -12.07
C TYR A 253 -21.82 -14.11 -12.83
N ASN A 254 -22.86 -14.53 -12.13
CA ASN A 254 -24.09 -15.05 -12.73
C ASN A 254 -25.12 -13.97 -13.07
N GLU A 255 -24.91 -12.72 -12.61
CA GLU A 255 -25.74 -11.57 -12.96
C GLU A 255 -25.75 -11.27 -14.45
#